data_AF-A0A9E2E9J8-F1
#
_entry.id   AF-A0A9E2E9J8-F1
#
_cell.length_a   1.000
_cell.length_b   1.000
_cell.length_c   1.000
_cell.angle_alpha   90.00
_cell.angle_beta   90.00
_cell.angle_gamma   90.00
#
_symmetry.space_group_name_H-M   'P 1'
#
loop_
_entity.id
_entity.type
_entity.pdbx_description
1 polymer ?
#
loop_
_entity_poly.entity_id
_entity_poly.type
_entity_poly.pdbx_seq_one_letter_code
_entity_poly.pdbx_strand_id
1 'polypeptide(L)'
;MSLIPIITDEDASPEQMVLFKNAARLFGRLANAIRVSSHSPRITQVLYGFIVAVNRKEITGNLDVRPRLLATLKTSLLNGCKY
;
A
#
# COMPACT_ATOMS: atom_id res chain seq x y z
N MET A 1 6.35 -6.56 -14.11
CA MET A 1 6.88 -7.33 -12.96
C MET A 1 7.85 -6.47 -12.18
N SER A 2 8.00 -6.69 -10.87
CA SER A 2 8.95 -5.93 -10.05
C SER A 2 10.39 -6.19 -10.47
N LEU A 3 11.26 -5.18 -10.40
CA LEU A 3 12.71 -5.32 -10.62
C LEU A 3 13.44 -5.86 -9.38
N ILE A 4 12.79 -5.80 -8.22
CA ILE A 4 13.30 -6.31 -6.95
C ILE A 4 12.45 -7.54 -6.55
N PRO A 5 13.06 -8.59 -5.95
CA PRO A 5 12.34 -9.78 -5.54
C PRO A 5 11.10 -9.47 -4.69
N ILE A 6 10.01 -10.17 -4.99
CA ILE A 6 8.79 -10.15 -4.17
C ILE A 6 9.02 -11.12 -3.02
N ILE A 7 9.05 -10.60 -1.79
CA ILE A 7 9.23 -11.41 -0.58
C ILE A 7 8.00 -12.31 -0.39
N THR A 8 8.23 -13.63 -0.34
CA THR A 8 7.23 -14.67 -0.06
C THR A 8 6.88 -14.69 1.44
N ASP A 9 5.91 -15.51 1.86
CA ASP A 9 5.61 -15.63 3.30
C ASP A 9 6.64 -16.51 4.01
N GLU A 10 7.23 -17.46 3.28
CA GLU A 10 8.26 -18.39 3.75
C GLU A 10 9.60 -17.68 3.99
N ASP A 11 9.93 -16.70 3.14
CA ASP A 11 11.20 -15.95 3.20
C ASP A 11 11.11 -14.68 4.05
N ALA A 12 9.92 -14.35 4.57
CA ALA A 12 9.69 -13.12 5.30
C ALA A 12 10.27 -13.15 6.72
N SER A 13 10.96 -12.06 7.09
CA SER A 13 11.36 -11.84 8.47
C SER A 13 10.13 -11.64 9.38
N PRO A 14 10.25 -11.81 10.70
CA PRO A 14 9.16 -11.56 11.63
C PRO A 14 8.56 -10.14 11.52
N GLU A 15 9.40 -9.13 11.27
CA GLU A 15 8.95 -7.74 11.07
C GLU A 15 8.11 -7.58 9.79
N GLN A 16 8.56 -8.23 8.70
CA GLN A 16 7.83 -8.23 7.43
C GLN A 16 6.49 -8.97 7.55
N MET A 17 6.45 -10.09 8.27
CA MET A 17 5.22 -10.85 8.52
C MET A 17 4.18 -10.03 9.31
N VAL A 18 4.63 -9.26 10.32
CA VAL A 18 3.75 -8.32 11.04
C VAL A 18 3.19 -7.28 10.08
N LEU A 19 4.03 -6.74 9.19
CA LEU A 19 3.59 -5.77 8.20
C LEU A 19 2.57 -6.38 7.22
N PHE A 20 2.83 -7.58 6.69
CA PHE A 20 1.97 -8.30 5.77
C PHE A 20 0.59 -8.56 6.36
N LYS A 21 0.55 -9.08 7.59
CA LYS A 21 -0.69 -9.33 8.33
C LYS A 21 -1.52 -8.05 8.50
N ASN A 22 -0.90 -6.96 8.92
CA ASN A 22 -1.60 -5.70 9.18
C ASN A 22 -2.01 -5.00 7.87
N ALA A 23 -1.19 -5.07 6.83
CA ALA A 23 -1.54 -4.60 5.49
C ALA A 23 -2.77 -5.33 4.94
N ALA A 24 -2.79 -6.67 5.03
CA ALA A 24 -3.95 -7.46 4.60
C ALA A 24 -5.22 -7.06 5.36
N ARG A 25 -5.12 -6.82 6.67
CA ARG A 25 -6.24 -6.33 7.48
C ARG A 25 -6.71 -4.93 7.08
N LEU A 26 -5.79 -4.01 6.78
CA LEU A 26 -6.12 -2.62 6.47
C LEU A 26 -6.69 -2.42 5.06
N PHE A 27 -6.15 -3.17 4.08
CA PHE A 27 -6.50 -3.03 2.67
C PHE A 27 -7.42 -4.14 2.14
N GLY A 28 -7.75 -5.13 2.97
CA GLY A 28 -8.54 -6.32 2.58
C GLY A 28 -7.77 -7.33 1.74
N ARG A 29 -6.51 -7.03 1.38
CA ARG A 29 -5.59 -7.89 0.63
C ARG A 29 -4.15 -7.46 0.87
N LEU A 30 -3.21 -8.37 0.63
CA LEU A 30 -1.79 -8.04 0.58
C LEU A 30 -1.37 -7.74 -0.86
N ALA A 31 -1.02 -6.49 -1.15
CA ALA A 31 -0.55 -6.10 -2.48
C ALA A 31 0.93 -6.46 -2.68
N ASN A 32 1.32 -6.86 -3.89
CA ASN A 32 2.74 -7.10 -4.23
C ASN A 32 3.63 -5.87 -3.99
N ALA A 33 3.11 -4.65 -4.16
CA ALA A 33 3.82 -3.42 -3.84
C ALA A 33 4.25 -3.34 -2.36
N ILE A 34 3.47 -3.91 -1.44
CA ILE A 34 3.82 -3.99 -0.01
C ILE A 34 4.94 -5.02 0.18
N ARG A 35 4.84 -6.19 -0.47
CA ARG A 35 5.90 -7.21 -0.45
C ARG A 35 7.23 -6.67 -0.98
N VAL A 36 7.20 -5.86 -2.04
CA VAL A 36 8.40 -5.24 -2.61
C VAL A 36 8.93 -4.13 -1.70
N SER A 37 8.09 -3.23 -1.18
CA SER A 37 8.58 -2.15 -0.32
C SER A 37 9.09 -2.67 1.03
N SER A 38 8.64 -3.86 1.47
CA SER A 38 9.08 -4.54 2.69
C SER A 38 10.56 -4.95 2.73
N HIS A 39 11.33 -4.75 1.66
CA HIS A 39 12.80 -4.70 1.77
C HIS A 39 13.27 -3.58 2.72
N SER A 40 12.41 -2.60 3.00
CA SER A 40 12.57 -1.60 4.06
C SER A 40 11.28 -1.52 4.91
N PRO A 41 11.10 -2.45 5.89
CA PRO A 41 9.84 -2.60 6.62
C PRO A 41 9.40 -1.33 7.35
N ARG A 42 10.34 -0.64 8.01
CA ARG A 42 10.06 0.60 8.77
C ARG A 42 9.58 1.74 7.88
N ILE A 43 10.16 1.89 6.69
CA ILE A 43 9.70 2.89 5.71
C ILE A 43 8.31 2.52 5.21
N THR A 44 8.10 1.25 4.87
CA THR A 44 6.81 0.75 4.39
C THR A 44 5.70 0.96 5.42
N GLN A 45 5.97 0.68 6.71
CA GLN A 45 5.01 0.90 7.78
C GLN A 45 4.52 2.35 7.84
N VAL A 46 5.45 3.32 7.83
CA VAL A 46 5.11 4.75 7.89
C VAL A 46 4.34 5.18 6.64
N LEU A 47 4.83 4.80 5.46
CA LEU A 47 4.22 5.18 4.19
C LEU A 47 2.79 4.65 4.05
N TYR A 48 2.57 3.36 4.30
CA TYR A 48 1.23 2.78 4.15
C TYR A 48 0.27 3.24 5.26
N GLY A 49 0.77 3.52 6.47
CA GLY A 49 -0.03 4.18 7.50
C GLY A 49 -0.56 5.54 7.03
N PHE A 50 0.32 6.35 6.44
CA PHE A 50 -0.08 7.63 5.83
C PHE A 50 -1.07 7.46 4.67
N ILE A 51 -0.81 6.53 3.74
CA ILE A 51 -1.70 6.27 2.59
C ILE A 51 -3.12 5.88 3.05
N VAL A 52 -3.23 5.01 4.07
CA VAL A 52 -4.55 4.65 4.61
C VAL A 52 -5.25 5.88 5.19
N ALA A 53 -4.53 6.70 5.96
CA ALA A 53 -5.07 7.87 6.60
C ALA A 53 -5.66 8.87 5.58
N VAL A 54 -4.91 9.19 4.52
CA VAL A 54 -5.36 10.17 3.51
C VAL A 54 -6.50 9.66 2.61
N ASN A 55 -6.75 8.36 2.57
CA ASN A 55 -7.83 7.77 1.78
C ASN A 55 -9.16 7.62 2.55
N ARG A 56 -9.15 7.85 3.88
CA ARG A 56 -10.33 7.75 4.74
C ARG A 56 -10.97 9.11 4.98
N LYS A 57 -12.28 9.21 4.72
CA LYS A 57 -13.02 10.47 4.91
C LYS A 57 -13.10 10.82 6.39
N GLU A 58 -13.23 9.80 7.23
CA GLU A 58 -13.31 9.88 8.68
C GLU A 58 -12.06 10.52 9.30
N ILE A 59 -10.92 10.44 8.61
CA ILE A 59 -9.64 11.01 9.06
C ILE A 59 -9.40 12.38 8.40
N THR A 60 -9.60 12.48 7.09
CA THR A 60 -9.30 13.71 6.33
C THR A 60 -10.36 14.81 6.48
N GLY A 61 -11.57 14.44 6.91
CA GLY A 61 -12.74 15.33 6.95
C GLY A 61 -13.23 15.80 5.57
N ASN A 62 -12.56 15.39 4.48
CA ASN A 62 -12.69 16.00 3.17
C ASN A 62 -12.81 14.94 2.06
N LEU A 63 -13.71 15.23 1.10
CA LEU A 63 -14.06 14.40 -0.05
C LEU A 63 -14.70 13.04 0.30
N ASP A 64 -15.51 12.50 -0.62
CA ASP A 64 -16.00 11.12 -0.52
C ASP A 64 -15.02 10.14 -1.17
N VAL A 65 -15.22 8.85 -0.95
CA VAL A 65 -14.37 7.79 -1.51
C VAL A 65 -14.28 7.86 -3.05
N ARG A 66 -15.40 8.15 -3.72
CA ARG A 66 -15.49 8.18 -5.19
C ARG A 66 -14.57 9.23 -5.84
N PRO A 67 -14.65 10.54 -5.50
CA PRO A 67 -13.75 11.54 -6.10
C PRO A 67 -12.27 11.28 -5.78
N ARG A 68 -11.94 10.76 -4.59
CA ARG A 68 -10.54 10.38 -4.27
C ARG A 68 -10.03 9.27 -5.17
N LEU A 69 -10.80 8.20 -5.34
CA LEU A 69 -10.41 7.10 -6.23
C LEU A 69 -10.30 7.54 -7.69
N LEU A 70 -11.16 8.46 -8.15
CA LEU A 70 -11.05 9.05 -9.49
C LEU A 70 -9.77 9.88 -9.64
N ALA A 71 -9.38 10.66 -8.63
CA ALA A 71 -8.12 11.40 -8.63
C ALA A 71 -6.92 10.46 -8.69
N THR A 72 -6.92 9.39 -7.89
CA THR A 72 -5.87 8.35 -7.91
C THR A 72 -5.80 7.69 -9.29
N LEU A 73 -6.93 7.27 -9.86
CA LEU A 73 -6.99 6.64 -11.18
C LEU A 73 -6.49 7.58 -12.28
N LYS A 74 -6.95 8.84 -12.29
CA LYS A 74 -6.51 9.84 -13.27
C LYS A 74 -5.01 10.09 -13.19
N THR A 75 -4.47 10.21 -11.97
CA THR A 75 -3.04 10.42 -11.75
C THR A 75 -2.23 9.23 -12.25
N SER A 76 -2.65 8.00 -11.93
CA SER A 76 -1.99 6.79 -12.42
C SER A 76 -2.02 6.66 -13.93
N LEU A 77 -3.15 6.99 -14.57
CA LEU A 77 -3.30 7.00 -16.03
C LEU A 77 -2.36 8.02 -16.69
N LEU A 78 -2.32 9.25 -16.16
CA LEU A 78 -1.43 10.30 -16.66
C LEU A 78 0.05 9.91 -16.55
N ASN A 79 0.42 9.21 -15.48
CA ASN A 79 1.78 8.74 -15.25
C ASN A 79 2.11 7.43 -15.99
N GLY A 80 1.17 6.84 -16.73
CA GLY A 80 1.37 5.55 -17.39
C GLY A 80 1.68 4.41 -16.43
N CYS A 81 1.19 4.48 -15.18
CA CYS A 81 1.40 3.44 -14.18
C CYS A 81 0.55 2.22 -14.50
N LYS A 82 1.21 1.10 -14.83
CA LYS A 82 0.59 -0.18 -15.25
C LYS A 82 0.73 -1.27 -14.19
N TYR A 83 0.77 -0.88 -12.91
CA TYR A 83 0.84 -1.82 -11.79
C TYR A 83 -0.47 -2.59 -11.60
#